data_AF-A0A8S9BFY3-F1
#
_entry.id   AF-A0A8S9BFY3-F1
#
_cell.length_a   1.000
_cell.length_b   1.000
_cell.length_c   1.000
_cell.angle_alpha   90.00
_cell.angle_beta   90.00
_cell.angle_gamma   90.00
#
_symmetry.space_group_name_H-M   'P 1'
#
loop_
_entity.id
_entity.type
_entity.pdbx_description
1 polymer ?
#
loop_
_entity_poly.entity_id
_entity_poly.type
_entity_poly.pdbx_seq_one_letter_code
_entity_poly.pdbx_strand_id
1 'polypeptide(L)'
;MDSTGDTKAGTLIAKDRYGNKYYENLEEELPLRTRWVDYKDAEFDPSHIEPGWHAWISYMVDKPPTQDPILQTLVRSWELPEHRPNFTATRGAFKTYSTTKPKLTAWTPTTAPRA
;
A
#
# COMPACT_ATOMS: atom_id res chain seq x y z
N MET A 1 -15.96 -19.80 4.88
CA MET A 1 -15.12 -19.86 6.10
C MET A 1 -13.66 -19.74 5.66
N ASP A 2 -13.34 -18.73 4.82
CA ASP A 2 -12.34 -18.95 3.75
C ASP A 2 -11.23 -17.87 3.65
N SER A 3 -11.09 -16.97 4.62
CA SER A 3 -10.03 -15.93 4.60
C SER A 3 -9.14 -15.95 5.84
N THR A 4 -9.72 -15.75 7.03
CA THR A 4 -8.95 -15.49 8.27
C THR A 4 -8.64 -16.76 9.07
N GLY A 5 -9.31 -17.88 8.78
CA GLY A 5 -9.15 -19.15 9.52
C GLY A 5 -9.66 -19.11 10.97
N ASP A 6 -10.26 -18.00 11.37
CA ASP A 6 -10.71 -17.68 12.72
C ASP A 6 -12.09 -17.02 12.65
N THR A 7 -13.01 -17.43 13.53
CA THR A 7 -14.38 -16.91 13.52
C THR A 7 -14.44 -15.71 14.45
N LYS A 8 -14.43 -14.51 13.87
CA LYS A 8 -14.54 -13.24 14.60
C LYS A 8 -15.86 -12.54 14.31
N ALA A 9 -16.38 -11.83 15.31
CA ALA A 9 -17.52 -10.92 15.18
C ALA A 9 -17.10 -9.52 15.65
N GLY A 10 -17.42 -8.50 14.88
CA GLY A 10 -17.05 -7.13 15.20
C GLY A 10 -17.80 -6.10 14.35
N THR A 11 -17.65 -4.84 14.72
CA THR A 11 -18.29 -3.71 14.04
C THR A 11 -17.50 -3.37 12.78
N LEU A 12 -18.19 -3.24 11.64
CA LEU A 12 -17.59 -2.75 10.40
C LEU A 12 -17.29 -1.25 10.56
N ILE A 13 -16.01 -0.90 10.61
CA ILE A 13 -15.56 0.49 10.74
C ILE A 13 -15.64 1.21 9.39
N ALA A 14 -15.04 0.63 8.36
CA ALA A 14 -15.16 1.11 6.99
C ALA A 14 -14.64 0.10 5.96
N LYS A 15 -14.72 0.50 4.70
CA LYS A 15 -14.11 -0.16 3.55
C LYS A 15 -13.12 0.80 2.90
N ASP A 16 -11.91 0.33 2.60
CA ASP A 16 -10.94 1.14 1.85
C ASP A 16 -11.29 1.19 0.35
N ARG A 17 -10.47 1.90 -0.43
CA ARG A 17 -10.75 2.14 -1.85
C ARG A 17 -10.45 0.93 -2.71
N TYR A 18 -9.51 0.08 -2.28
CA TYR A 18 -9.23 -1.21 -2.89
C TYR A 18 -10.42 -2.17 -2.74
N GLY A 19 -11.03 -2.10 -1.55
CA GLY A 19 -12.25 -2.75 -1.14
C GLY A 19 -12.09 -3.69 0.05
N ASN A 20 -10.97 -3.62 0.77
CA ASN A 20 -10.76 -4.33 2.03
C ASN A 20 -11.67 -3.72 3.11
N LYS A 21 -12.19 -4.57 3.99
CA LYS A 21 -13.11 -4.18 5.06
C LYS A 21 -12.40 -4.27 6.40
N TYR A 22 -12.56 -3.26 7.23
CA TYR A 22 -11.89 -3.14 8.53
C TYR A 22 -12.90 -3.26 9.64
N TYR A 23 -12.58 -4.08 10.64
CA TYR A 23 -13.46 -4.42 11.74
C TYR A 23 -12.79 -4.17 13.09
N GLU A 24 -13.60 -3.87 14.10
CA GLU A 24 -13.15 -3.71 15.48
C GLU A 24 -14.12 -4.39 16.48
N ASN A 25 -13.57 -5.04 17.50
CA ASN A 25 -14.27 -5.53 18.69
C ASN A 25 -13.34 -5.41 19.91
N LEU A 26 -13.64 -4.47 20.81
CA LEU A 26 -12.84 -4.19 22.01
C LEU A 26 -13.29 -4.98 23.25
N GLU A 27 -14.45 -5.64 23.20
CA GLU A 27 -15.10 -6.21 24.40
C GLU A 27 -14.74 -7.68 24.60
N GLU A 28 -14.78 -8.47 23.54
CA GLU A 28 -14.67 -9.94 23.63
C GLU A 28 -13.29 -10.48 23.21
N GLU A 29 -12.50 -9.66 22.52
CA GLU A 29 -11.21 -10.08 21.95
C GLU A 29 -10.01 -9.74 22.85
N LEU A 30 -8.96 -10.53 22.71
CA LEU A 30 -7.69 -10.29 23.40
C LEU A 30 -7.00 -9.02 22.86
N PRO A 31 -6.16 -8.35 23.67
CA PRO A 31 -5.32 -7.26 23.19
C PRO A 31 -4.57 -7.66 21.91
N LEU A 32 -4.50 -6.72 20.94
CA LEU A 32 -3.92 -6.91 19.61
C LEU A 32 -4.69 -7.84 18.64
N ARG A 33 -5.82 -8.43 19.07
CA ARG A 33 -6.76 -9.15 18.18
C ARG A 33 -8.09 -8.43 18.00
N THR A 34 -8.22 -7.25 18.62
CA THR A 34 -9.44 -6.44 18.57
C THR A 34 -9.69 -5.79 17.22
N ARG A 35 -8.68 -5.63 16.36
CA ARG A 35 -8.79 -5.08 15.01
C ARG A 35 -8.35 -6.11 13.98
N TRP A 36 -9.09 -6.22 12.89
CA TRP A 36 -8.71 -7.07 11.76
C TRP A 36 -9.23 -6.53 10.44
N VAL A 37 -8.69 -7.08 9.35
CA VAL A 37 -9.07 -6.76 7.99
C VAL A 37 -9.58 -8.03 7.31
N ASP A 38 -10.69 -7.90 6.60
CA ASP A 38 -11.10 -8.86 5.59
C ASP A 38 -10.74 -8.30 4.22
N TYR A 39 -9.75 -8.93 3.59
CA TYR A 39 -9.30 -8.54 2.26
C TYR A 39 -10.39 -8.81 1.23
N LYS A 40 -10.40 -7.99 0.18
CA LYS A 40 -11.31 -8.16 -0.95
C LYS A 40 -10.98 -9.41 -1.77
N ASP A 41 -9.70 -9.67 -1.98
CA ASP A 41 -9.22 -10.75 -2.84
C ASP A 41 -8.84 -11.99 -2.01
N ALA A 42 -9.00 -13.18 -2.59
CA ALA A 42 -8.64 -14.44 -1.95
C ALA A 42 -7.11 -14.62 -1.88
N GLU A 43 -6.37 -14.16 -2.89
CA GLU A 43 -4.90 -14.04 -2.87
C GLU A 43 -4.52 -12.72 -2.21
N PHE A 44 -4.68 -12.65 -0.89
CA PHE A 44 -4.40 -11.45 -0.13
C PHE A 44 -2.92 -11.31 0.24
N ASP A 45 -2.44 -10.07 0.28
CA ASP A 45 -1.12 -9.71 0.78
C ASP A 45 -1.25 -8.50 1.73
N PRO A 46 -0.49 -8.45 2.83
CA PRO A 46 -0.51 -7.31 3.75
C PRO A 46 -0.20 -5.96 3.10
N SER A 47 0.53 -5.93 1.98
CA SER A 47 0.78 -4.69 1.23
C SER A 47 -0.46 -4.12 0.54
N HIS A 48 -1.57 -4.84 0.49
CA HIS A 48 -2.85 -4.34 -0.04
C HIS A 48 -3.55 -3.35 0.90
N ILE A 49 -3.12 -3.25 2.16
CA ILE A 49 -3.64 -2.28 3.14
C ILE A 49 -3.10 -0.88 2.80
N GLU A 50 -3.99 0.11 2.69
CA GLU A 50 -3.57 1.50 2.47
C GLU A 50 -2.83 2.07 3.69
N PRO A 51 -1.92 3.05 3.52
CA PRO A 51 -1.06 3.53 4.61
C PRO A 51 -1.79 4.01 5.88
N GLY A 52 -2.89 4.75 5.72
CA GLY A 52 -3.69 5.23 6.87
C GLY A 52 -4.34 4.07 7.63
N TRP A 53 -4.86 3.08 6.91
CA TRP A 53 -5.44 1.87 7.50
C TRP A 53 -4.38 0.99 8.15
N HIS A 54 -3.17 0.95 7.59
CA HIS A 54 -2.03 0.25 8.16
C HIS A 54 -1.62 0.84 9.52
N ALA A 55 -1.66 2.16 9.67
CA ALA A 55 -1.40 2.81 10.96
C ALA A 55 -2.48 2.44 12.00
N TRP A 56 -3.75 2.44 11.60
CA TRP A 56 -4.88 2.14 12.48
C TRP A 56 -4.91 0.66 12.93
N ILE A 57 -4.74 -0.28 12.00
CA ILE A 57 -4.74 -1.72 12.32
C ILE A 57 -3.53 -2.12 13.19
N SER A 58 -2.42 -1.39 13.07
CA SER A 58 -1.21 -1.60 13.88
C SER A 58 -1.26 -0.88 15.24
N TYR A 59 -2.40 -0.33 15.64
CA TYR A 59 -2.58 0.43 16.88
C TYR A 59 -1.64 1.64 17.03
N MET A 60 -1.15 2.20 15.92
CA MET A 60 -0.36 3.44 15.95
C MET A 60 -1.25 4.66 16.20
N VAL A 61 -2.51 4.58 15.76
CA VAL A 61 -3.53 5.63 15.92
C VAL A 61 -4.85 5.00 16.37
N ASP A 62 -5.60 5.74 17.18
CA ASP A 62 -6.90 5.28 17.66
C ASP A 62 -8.01 5.51 16.63
N LYS A 63 -7.95 6.65 15.93
CA LYS A 63 -8.97 7.05 14.96
C LYS A 63 -8.66 6.46 13.58
N PRO A 64 -9.65 5.87 12.89
CA PRO A 64 -9.47 5.39 11.53
C PRO A 64 -9.32 6.56 10.53
N PRO A 65 -8.80 6.30 9.32
CA PRO A 65 -8.66 7.32 8.26
C PRO A 65 -9.96 8.01 7.86
N THR A 66 -11.11 7.40 8.11
CA THR A 66 -12.43 8.02 7.87
C THR A 66 -12.75 9.15 8.84
N GLN A 67 -12.17 9.13 10.05
CA GLN A 67 -12.44 10.10 11.12
C GLN A 67 -11.31 11.12 11.30
N ASP A 68 -10.06 10.75 10.99
CA ASP A 68 -8.91 11.63 11.13
C ASP A 68 -8.58 12.32 9.78
N PRO A 69 -8.76 13.65 9.66
CA PRO A 69 -8.44 14.38 8.43
C PRO A 69 -6.99 14.26 7.98
N ILE A 70 -6.04 14.01 8.90
CA ILE A 70 -4.61 13.90 8.57
C ILE A 70 -4.30 12.58 7.86
N LEU A 71 -5.08 11.54 8.16
CA LEU A 71 -4.94 10.19 7.61
C LEU A 71 -5.75 9.98 6.33
N GLN A 72 -6.58 10.94 5.94
CA GLN A 72 -7.28 10.91 4.67
C GLN A 72 -6.28 11.01 3.52
N THR A 73 -6.51 10.20 2.49
CA THR A 73 -5.75 10.23 1.24
C THR A 73 -6.10 11.49 0.44
N LEU A 74 -5.16 11.98 -0.37
CA LEU A 74 -5.32 13.15 -1.25
C LEU A 74 -5.37 14.51 -0.52
N VAL A 75 -4.93 14.56 0.73
CA VAL A 75 -4.71 15.83 1.43
C VAL A 75 -3.54 16.60 0.82
N ARG A 76 -2.56 15.88 0.26
CA ARG A 76 -1.34 16.44 -0.31
C ARG A 76 -1.38 16.35 -1.83
N SER A 77 -0.95 17.41 -2.51
CA SER A 77 -1.01 17.51 -3.98
C SER A 77 -0.18 16.48 -4.74
N TRP A 78 0.86 15.94 -4.09
CA TRP A 78 1.76 14.93 -4.66
C TRP A 78 1.35 13.49 -4.31
N GLU A 79 0.34 13.32 -3.47
CA GLU A 79 -0.10 12.01 -3.03
C GLU A 79 -0.70 11.22 -4.18
N LEU A 80 -0.41 9.93 -4.23
CA LEU A 80 -0.94 9.08 -5.28
C LEU A 80 -2.46 8.96 -5.12
N PRO A 81 -3.22 9.04 -6.23
CA PRO A 81 -4.66 8.88 -6.17
C PRO A 81 -5.05 7.48 -5.76
N GLU A 82 -4.27 6.44 -6.01
CA GLU A 82 -4.59 5.06 -5.59
C GLU A 82 -3.39 4.44 -4.90
N HIS A 83 -3.66 3.58 -3.92
CA HIS A 83 -2.64 2.80 -3.24
C HIS A 83 -1.95 1.85 -4.22
N ARG A 84 -0.62 1.75 -4.12
CA ARG A 84 0.20 0.85 -4.93
C ARG A 84 0.76 -0.25 -4.04
N PRO A 85 0.30 -1.50 -4.18
CA PRO A 85 0.80 -2.62 -3.38
C PRO A 85 2.21 -3.02 -3.79
N ASN A 86 2.76 -4.03 -3.09
CA ASN A 86 4.06 -4.58 -3.43
C ASN A 86 3.98 -5.41 -4.73
N PHE A 87 4.77 -5.02 -5.73
CA PHE A 87 4.84 -5.71 -7.02
C PHE A 87 6.03 -6.68 -7.14
N THR A 88 6.64 -7.09 -6.02
CA THR A 88 7.75 -8.06 -6.01
C THR A 88 7.39 -9.34 -6.77
N ALA A 89 8.35 -9.91 -7.51
CA ALA A 89 8.17 -11.08 -8.37
C ALA A 89 7.11 -10.94 -9.49
N THR A 90 6.57 -9.75 -9.73
CA THR A 90 5.69 -9.47 -10.88
C THR A 90 6.44 -8.68 -11.96
N ARG A 91 5.79 -8.48 -13.12
CA ARG A 91 6.32 -7.61 -14.18
C ARG A 91 6.47 -6.14 -13.74
N GLY A 92 5.71 -5.71 -12.73
CA GLY A 92 5.75 -4.37 -12.14
C GLY A 92 6.81 -4.18 -11.07
N ALA A 93 7.66 -5.18 -10.80
CA ALA A 93 8.71 -5.08 -9.79
C ALA A 93 9.66 -3.91 -10.05
N PHE A 94 10.06 -3.23 -8.97
CA PHE A 94 11.03 -2.14 -9.05
C PHE A 94 12.37 -2.65 -9.60
N LYS A 95 12.85 -1.99 -10.66
CA LYS A 95 14.17 -2.25 -11.25
C LYS A 95 15.07 -1.05 -10.99
N THR A 96 16.16 -1.29 -10.29
CA THR A 96 17.17 -0.27 -10.04
C THR A 96 17.90 0.07 -11.35
N TYR A 97 18.26 1.34 -11.49
CA TYR A 97 19.09 1.84 -12.58
C TYR A 97 19.93 3.01 -12.09
N SER A 98 21.01 3.32 -12.79
CA SER A 98 21.78 4.54 -12.51
C SER A 98 20.96 5.76 -12.89
N THR A 99 20.66 6.62 -11.93
CA THR A 99 20.07 7.94 -12.18
C THR A 99 21.10 8.94 -12.74
N THR A 100 22.37 8.55 -12.83
CA THR A 100 23.46 9.37 -13.35
C THR A 100 23.75 9.08 -14.81
N LYS A 101 24.03 10.14 -15.58
CA LYS A 101 24.58 10.04 -16.93
C LYS A 101 26.08 9.69 -16.86
N PRO A 102 26.66 9.09 -17.91
CA PRO A 102 28.11 8.94 -18.01
C PRO A 102 28.82 10.27 -17.80
N LYS A 103 29.86 10.29 -16.95
CA LYS A 103 30.63 11.50 -16.65
C LYS A 103 31.48 11.96 -17.82
N LEU A 104 31.85 11.03 -18.71
CA LEU A 104 32.63 11.27 -19.91
C LEU A 104 31.75 11.05 -21.13
N THR A 105 31.73 12.03 -22.04
CA THR A 105 31.03 11.92 -23.32
C THR A 105 31.99 11.37 -24.38
N ALA A 106 31.63 10.23 -24.99
CA ALA A 106 32.39 9.69 -26.11
C ALA A 106 32.24 10.57 -27.36
N TRP A 107 33.32 10.69 -28.13
CA TRP A 107 33.23 11.30 -29.47
C TRP A 107 32.34 10.47 -30.38
N THR A 108 31.41 11.11 -31.08
CA THR A 108 30.57 10.45 -32.09
C THR A 108 31.26 10.58 -33.45
N PRO A 109 31.73 9.48 -34.06
CA PRO A 109 32.50 9.54 -35.29
C PRO A 109 31.65 10.02 -36.46
N THR A 110 32.21 10.92 -37.27
CA THR A 110 31.66 11.31 -38.57
C THR A 110 32.64 10.92 -39.66
N THR A 111 32.13 10.31 -40.74
CA THR A 111 32.96 9.85 -41.86
C THR A 111 32.99 10.94 -42.93
N ALA A 112 34.19 11.34 -43.38
CA ALA A 112 34.36 12.27 -44.50
C ALA A 112 35.03 11.54 -45.68
N PRO A 113 34.54 11.72 -46.93
CA PRO A 113 35.20 11.16 -48.11
C PRO A 113 36.56 11.84 -48.35
N ARG A 114 37.50 11.11 -48.94
CA ARG A 114 38.79 11.67 -49.40
C ARG A 114 38.56 12.45 -50.71
N ALA A 115 39.10 13.67 -50.79
CA ALA A 115 39.12 14.48 -52.01
C ALA A 115 40.13 13.97 -53.02
#